data_AF-A0A8J2SE72-F1
#
_entry.id   AF-A0A8J2SE72-F1
#
_cell.length_a   1.000
_cell.length_b   1.000
_cell.length_c   1.000
_cell.angle_alpha   90.00
_cell.angle_beta   90.00
_cell.angle_gamma   90.00
#
_symmetry.space_group_name_H-M   'P 1'
#
loop_
_entity.id
_entity.type
_entity.pdbx_description
1 polymer ?
#
loop_
_entity_poly.entity_id
_entity_poly.type
_entity_poly.pdbx_seq_one_letter_code
_entity_poly.pdbx_strand_id
1 'polypeptide(L)'
;HSSAAPIVPAERAGTNSDMLRRLATTPLRRAIVAPRLGSRPLSSAVSAATQRFLDDAGCAVPVIKGPMYPGSNPELVAAVSAAGGLGVVQPISLTHLYGHDFREGLQLIKRLTDKPFGVNFTILENKKYKKQMDEWMHVAADEGVKFFLTSLGKPDRIVAFAKPRGIKIYHDVHTPRVAEKVAASGVDGLICLNDAMGGQTGNRSAEMFAEQLRGIGLPLIQAGAVADGADLRRALDLGYAGASVGTRFLATHEAQVTQSYKDAIVAATGDDIVWTNKLAGTNSSVIKTDQLAAGGLRVNALVAWLLRNRYTKTLTRTLMSPRRVNPRHRRDDGVARPLISRRLKQAMETYKKAAFDDQVEIW
;
A
#
# COMPACT_ATOMS: atom_id res chain seq x y z
N HIS A 1 25.39 -39.67 31.94
CA HIS A 1 25.15 -38.86 33.16
C HIS A 1 26.17 -37.73 33.18
N SER A 2 25.82 -36.56 32.65
CA SER A 2 25.27 -35.39 33.37
C SER A 2 26.23 -34.82 34.43
N SER A 3 26.76 -33.62 34.16
CA SER A 3 27.24 -32.67 35.15
C SER A 3 27.00 -31.26 34.60
N ALA A 4 26.08 -30.56 35.24
CA ALA A 4 25.49 -29.28 34.84
C ALA A 4 26.40 -28.09 35.18
N ALA A 5 26.32 -27.04 34.35
CA ALA A 5 26.79 -25.69 34.66
C ALA A 5 25.59 -24.82 35.12
N PRO A 6 25.80 -23.81 35.98
CA PRO A 6 24.72 -23.12 36.70
C PRO A 6 23.96 -22.10 35.84
N ILE A 7 22.66 -21.99 36.14
CA ILE A 7 21.71 -21.05 35.55
C ILE A 7 21.92 -19.65 36.17
N VAL A 8 22.20 -18.65 35.33
CA VAL A 8 22.20 -17.22 35.71
C VAL A 8 20.75 -16.69 35.61
N PRO A 9 20.24 -15.89 36.56
CA PRO A 9 18.86 -15.43 36.54
C PRO A 9 18.62 -14.40 35.44
N ALA A 10 17.51 -14.52 34.73
CA ALA A 10 17.05 -13.54 33.76
C ALA A 10 16.73 -12.20 34.45
N GLU A 11 17.45 -11.13 34.08
CA GLU A 11 17.10 -9.77 34.45
C GLU A 11 15.69 -9.42 33.92
N ARG A 12 14.88 -8.84 34.82
CA ARG A 12 13.51 -8.40 34.55
C ARG A 12 13.51 -7.36 33.43
N ALA A 13 12.79 -7.64 32.36
CA ALA A 13 12.53 -6.70 31.26
C ALA A 13 11.87 -5.41 31.82
N GLY A 14 12.59 -4.29 31.69
CA GLY A 14 12.12 -2.96 32.03
C GLY A 14 10.90 -2.54 31.21
N THR A 15 10.08 -1.67 31.79
CA THR A 15 8.81 -1.21 31.22
C THR A 15 8.99 -0.35 29.96
N ASN A 16 7.96 -0.25 29.13
CA ASN A 16 7.91 0.51 27.86
C ASN A 16 8.42 1.97 27.92
N SER A 17 8.56 2.57 29.11
CA SER A 17 9.11 3.91 29.29
C SER A 17 10.63 3.98 29.05
N ASP A 18 11.37 2.92 29.39
CA ASP A 18 12.83 2.88 29.23
C ASP A 18 13.26 2.71 27.77
N MET A 19 12.43 2.06 26.96
CA MET A 19 12.66 1.92 25.52
C MET A 19 12.52 3.28 24.79
N LEU A 20 11.56 4.11 25.22
CA LEU A 20 11.36 5.46 24.69
C LEU A 20 12.48 6.42 25.09
N ARG A 21 13.06 6.29 26.30
CA ARG A 21 14.23 7.09 26.72
C ARG A 21 15.53 6.69 25.99
N ARG A 22 15.70 5.42 25.64
CA ARG A 22 16.86 4.94 24.86
C ARG A 22 16.81 5.39 23.39
N LEU A 23 15.62 5.56 22.81
CA LEU A 23 15.45 6.11 21.47
C LEU A 23 15.69 7.63 21.39
N ALA A 24 15.52 8.36 22.50
CA ALA A 24 15.73 9.81 22.56
C ALA A 24 17.21 10.25 22.63
N THR A 25 18.14 9.33 22.91
CA THR A 25 19.57 9.63 23.15
C THR A 25 20.51 9.02 22.11
N THR A 26 19.98 8.28 21.14
CA THR A 26 20.77 7.75 20.02
C THR A 26 20.81 8.80 18.91
N PRO A 27 21.99 9.20 18.38
CA PRO A 27 22.03 10.20 17.33
C PRO A 27 21.25 9.70 16.11
N LEU A 28 20.09 10.31 15.85
CA LEU A 28 19.17 10.09 14.72
C LEU A 28 19.77 10.54 13.36
N ARG A 29 21.08 10.35 13.19
CA ARG A 29 21.83 10.57 11.95
C ARG A 29 22.63 9.32 11.60
N ARG A 30 21.97 8.16 11.50
CA ARG A 30 22.27 7.35 10.32
C ARG A 30 21.51 8.02 9.20
N ALA A 31 22.17 8.96 8.53
CA ALA A 31 21.72 9.42 7.23
C ALA A 31 21.35 8.16 6.43
N ILE A 32 20.15 8.15 5.85
CA ILE A 32 19.85 7.19 4.78
C ILE A 32 20.86 7.53 3.70
N VAL A 33 22.01 6.84 3.72
CA VAL A 33 23.05 7.00 2.72
C VAL A 33 22.46 6.32 1.49
N ALA A 34 21.79 7.11 0.65
CA ALA A 34 21.39 6.66 -0.67
C ALA A 34 22.66 6.08 -1.33
N PRO A 35 22.61 4.84 -1.84
CA PRO A 35 23.72 4.31 -2.61
C PRO A 35 24.02 5.33 -3.72
N ARG A 36 25.31 5.63 -3.95
CA ARG A 36 25.70 6.33 -5.18
C ARG A 36 25.29 5.44 -6.34
N LEU A 37 24.11 5.69 -6.91
CA LEU A 37 23.68 5.07 -8.16
C LEU A 37 24.78 5.36 -9.17
N GLY A 38 25.49 4.31 -9.60
CA GLY A 38 26.50 4.44 -10.64
C GLY A 38 25.86 5.14 -11.83
N SER A 39 26.44 6.27 -12.23
CA SER A 39 25.97 7.09 -13.34
C SER A 39 26.21 6.37 -14.66
N ARG A 40 25.45 5.32 -14.93
CA ARG A 40 25.18 4.90 -16.29
C ARG A 40 23.94 5.69 -16.72
N PRO A 41 24.07 6.71 -17.59
CA PRO A 41 22.89 7.36 -18.12
C PRO A 41 22.01 6.29 -18.77
N LEU A 42 20.72 6.30 -18.46
CA LEU A 42 19.71 5.60 -19.24
C LEU A 42 19.82 6.17 -20.66
N SER A 43 20.63 5.55 -21.52
CA SER A 43 21.04 6.11 -22.82
C SER A 43 20.00 5.91 -23.92
N SER A 44 18.73 5.75 -23.56
CA SER A 44 17.58 5.92 -24.44
C SER A 44 16.85 7.16 -23.95
N ALA A 45 16.65 8.16 -24.80
CA ALA A 45 15.91 9.36 -24.45
C ALA A 45 14.62 8.97 -23.70
N VAL A 46 14.48 9.48 -22.48
CA VAL A 46 13.33 9.22 -21.62
C VAL A 46 12.08 9.63 -22.39
N SER A 47 11.07 8.75 -22.44
CA SER A 47 9.83 9.05 -23.18
C SER A 47 9.18 10.32 -22.63
N ALA A 48 8.44 11.07 -23.46
CA ALA A 48 7.73 12.26 -23.00
C ALA A 48 6.75 11.96 -21.85
N ALA A 49 6.12 10.78 -21.85
CA ALA A 49 5.23 10.33 -20.79
C ALA A 49 6.00 10.09 -19.47
N THR A 50 7.17 9.45 -19.55
CA THR A 50 8.06 9.25 -18.40
C THR A 50 8.56 10.58 -17.86
N GLN A 51 9.01 11.50 -18.72
CA GLN A 51 9.47 12.82 -18.29
C GLN A 51 8.35 13.58 -17.58
N ARG A 52 7.13 13.59 -18.14
CA ARG A 52 5.97 14.22 -17.50
C ARG A 52 5.67 13.61 -16.12
N PHE A 53 5.77 12.28 -15.98
CA PHE A 53 5.59 11.64 -14.67
C PHE A 53 6.68 12.06 -13.66
N LEU A 54 7.94 12.08 -14.07
CA LEU A 54 9.05 12.51 -13.22
C LEU A 54 8.87 13.97 -12.76
N ASP A 55 8.42 14.85 -13.66
CA ASP A 55 8.13 16.26 -13.35
C ASP A 55 6.93 16.39 -12.41
N ASP A 56 5.85 15.63 -12.67
CA ASP A 56 4.65 15.60 -11.81
C ASP A 56 4.99 15.12 -10.39
N ALA A 57 5.84 14.11 -10.26
CA ALA A 57 6.21 13.48 -8.99
C ALA A 57 7.37 14.20 -8.27
N GLY A 58 8.18 14.98 -9.00
CA GLY A 58 9.42 15.57 -8.50
C GLY A 58 10.47 14.52 -8.12
N CYS A 59 10.47 13.38 -8.80
CA CYS A 59 11.40 12.27 -8.56
C CYS A 59 12.38 12.08 -9.74
N ALA A 60 13.48 11.35 -9.51
CA ALA A 60 14.52 11.12 -10.52
C ALA A 60 14.42 9.73 -11.19
N VAL A 61 13.77 8.78 -10.51
CA VAL A 61 13.58 7.41 -10.97
C VAL A 61 12.08 7.18 -11.13
N PRO A 62 11.61 6.61 -12.26
CA PRO A 62 10.18 6.47 -12.53
C PRO A 62 9.57 5.27 -11.78
N VAL A 63 9.77 5.24 -10.46
CA VAL A 63 9.33 4.19 -9.55
C VAL A 63 8.56 4.83 -8.40
N ILE A 64 7.31 4.41 -8.25
CA ILE A 64 6.48 4.69 -7.09
C ILE A 64 6.60 3.52 -6.13
N LYS A 65 6.88 3.77 -4.85
CA LYS A 65 6.53 2.80 -3.81
C LYS A 65 5.05 2.93 -3.53
N GLY A 66 4.27 1.94 -3.94
CA GLY A 66 2.82 1.96 -3.81
C GLY A 66 2.35 2.07 -2.35
N PRO A 67 1.16 2.63 -2.11
CA PRO A 67 0.55 2.60 -0.77
C PRO A 67 0.20 1.16 -0.40
N MET A 68 0.65 0.73 0.78
CA MET A 68 0.44 -0.64 1.24
C MET A 68 0.05 -0.66 2.71
N TYR A 69 -0.90 -1.55 3.01
CA TYR A 69 -1.12 -2.05 4.35
C TYR A 69 -0.55 -3.48 4.40
N PRO A 70 0.57 -3.75 5.10
CA PRO A 70 1.18 -2.94 6.15
C PRO A 70 2.21 -1.87 5.69
N GLY A 71 2.95 -2.07 4.60
CA GLY A 71 4.19 -1.31 4.33
C GLY A 71 4.03 0.15 3.92
N SER A 72 3.63 1.03 4.84
CA SER A 72 3.63 2.48 4.66
C SER A 72 4.11 3.21 5.93
N ASN A 73 5.08 2.64 6.63
CA ASN A 73 5.76 3.34 7.73
C ASN A 73 6.57 4.55 7.19
N PRO A 74 6.75 5.62 8.00
CA PRO A 74 7.49 6.81 7.61
C PRO A 74 8.89 6.54 7.05
N GLU A 75 9.63 5.60 7.64
CA GLU A 75 11.01 5.29 7.27
C GLU A 75 11.10 4.70 5.88
N LEU A 76 10.20 3.77 5.52
CA LEU A 76 10.15 3.20 4.17
C LEU A 76 9.78 4.26 3.13
N VAL A 77 8.79 5.11 3.43
CA VAL A 77 8.38 6.18 2.52
C VAL A 77 9.52 7.16 2.28
N ALA A 78 10.17 7.61 3.35
CA ALA A 78 11.29 8.54 3.27
C ALA A 78 12.49 7.94 2.54
N ALA A 79 12.82 6.66 2.77
CA ALA A 79 13.93 5.99 2.13
C ALA A 79 13.77 5.88 0.61
N VAL A 80 12.56 5.55 0.14
CA VAL A 80 12.28 5.50 -1.30
C VAL A 80 12.40 6.87 -1.95
N SER A 81 11.83 7.90 -1.31
CA SER A 81 11.94 9.28 -1.79
C SER A 81 13.40 9.77 -1.79
N ALA A 82 14.18 9.49 -0.75
CA ALA A 82 15.60 9.82 -0.67
C ALA A 82 16.44 9.11 -1.76
N ALA A 83 16.06 7.88 -2.13
CA ALA A 83 16.70 7.12 -3.21
C ALA A 83 16.33 7.59 -4.63
N GLY A 84 15.45 8.58 -4.75
CA GLY A 84 15.06 9.19 -6.02
C GLY A 84 13.78 8.64 -6.65
N GLY A 85 13.12 7.67 -6.01
CA GLY A 85 11.75 7.28 -6.37
C GLY A 85 10.70 8.18 -5.72
N LEU A 86 9.42 7.81 -5.82
CA LEU A 86 8.33 8.46 -5.11
C LEU A 86 7.79 7.54 -4.01
N GLY A 87 8.09 7.85 -2.75
CA GLY A 87 7.44 7.20 -1.62
C GLY A 87 5.99 7.66 -1.49
N VAL A 88 5.03 6.73 -1.42
CA VAL A 88 3.62 7.07 -1.13
C VAL A 88 3.20 6.50 0.22
N VAL A 89 2.71 7.39 1.10
CA VAL A 89 2.18 7.01 2.41
C VAL A 89 0.68 6.77 2.34
N GLN A 90 0.20 5.76 3.06
CA GLN A 90 -1.22 5.50 3.23
C GLN A 90 -1.66 5.97 4.63
N PRO A 91 -2.62 6.92 4.74
CA PRO A 91 -3.05 7.48 6.03
C PRO A 91 -3.49 6.43 7.05
N ILE A 92 -4.21 5.39 6.61
CA ILE A 92 -4.72 4.34 7.51
C ILE A 92 -3.58 3.54 8.12
N SER A 93 -2.59 3.16 7.31
CA SER A 93 -1.42 2.45 7.80
C SER A 93 -0.62 3.33 8.76
N LEU A 94 -0.34 4.59 8.36
CA LEU A 94 0.40 5.55 9.18
C LEU A 94 -0.26 5.77 10.55
N THR A 95 -1.57 6.01 10.57
CA THR A 95 -2.29 6.40 11.78
C THR A 95 -2.69 5.23 12.66
N HIS A 96 -3.15 4.12 12.08
CA HIS A 96 -3.72 3.03 12.85
C HIS A 96 -2.74 1.89 13.08
N LEU A 97 -1.95 1.53 12.07
CA LEU A 97 -0.98 0.44 12.19
C LEU A 97 0.29 0.92 12.91
N TYR A 98 0.82 2.07 12.50
CA TYR A 98 2.05 2.64 13.07
C TYR A 98 1.78 3.65 14.19
N GLY A 99 0.52 4.05 14.40
CA GLY A 99 0.11 4.79 15.60
C GLY A 99 0.47 6.27 15.62
N HIS A 100 0.87 6.86 14.49
CA HIS A 100 1.18 8.28 14.41
C HIS A 100 -0.11 9.13 14.33
N ASP A 101 -0.07 10.36 14.84
CA ASP A 101 -0.94 11.38 14.27
C ASP A 101 -0.59 11.59 12.79
N PHE A 102 -1.59 11.92 11.96
CA PHE A 102 -1.36 12.03 10.52
C PHE A 102 -0.36 13.14 10.20
N ARG A 103 -0.50 14.34 10.80
CA ARG A 103 0.40 15.48 10.57
C ARG A 103 1.80 15.16 11.07
N GLU A 104 1.91 14.64 12.28
CA GLU A 104 3.20 14.27 12.88
C GLU A 104 3.95 13.22 12.04
N GLY A 105 3.22 12.24 11.48
CA GLY A 105 3.78 11.24 10.59
C GLY A 105 4.30 11.83 9.28
N LEU A 106 3.57 12.78 8.66
CA LEU A 106 4.07 13.49 7.48
C LEU A 106 5.32 14.32 7.80
N GLN A 107 5.33 15.00 8.95
CA GLN A 107 6.49 15.77 9.42
C GLN A 107 7.69 14.86 9.72
N LEU A 108 7.46 13.65 10.21
CA LEU A 108 8.52 12.65 10.38
C LEU A 108 9.14 12.26 9.03
N ILE A 109 8.33 12.01 8.00
CA ILE A 109 8.84 11.76 6.64
C ILE A 109 9.70 12.94 6.17
N LYS A 110 9.23 14.18 6.34
CA LYS A 110 9.97 15.42 5.98
C LYS A 110 11.25 15.63 6.78
N ARG A 111 11.37 15.07 7.98
CA ARG A 111 12.63 15.07 8.77
C ARG A 111 13.63 14.03 8.27
N LEU A 112 13.14 12.92 7.72
CA LEU A 112 13.95 11.81 7.22
C LEU A 112 14.42 12.02 5.77
N THR A 113 13.70 12.82 4.98
CA THR A 113 14.06 13.19 3.61
C THR A 113 13.53 14.57 3.24
N ASP A 114 14.34 15.28 2.47
CA ASP A 114 14.05 16.54 1.80
C ASP A 114 13.49 16.34 0.38
N LYS A 115 13.33 15.08 -0.08
CA LYS A 115 12.74 14.73 -1.37
C LYS A 115 11.20 14.62 -1.30
N PRO A 116 10.49 14.88 -2.42
CA PRO A 116 9.04 14.76 -2.47
C PRO A 116 8.52 13.36 -2.13
N PHE A 117 7.34 13.31 -1.52
CA PHE A 117 6.58 12.08 -1.30
C PHE A 117 5.09 12.35 -1.57
N GLY A 118 4.33 11.29 -1.80
CA GLY A 118 2.90 11.36 -2.07
C GLY A 118 2.05 10.81 -0.92
N VAL A 119 0.75 11.09 -0.97
CA VAL A 119 -0.25 10.54 -0.03
C VAL A 119 -1.33 9.81 -0.81
N ASN A 120 -1.71 8.62 -0.34
CA ASN A 120 -2.82 7.87 -0.91
C ASN A 120 -4.17 8.17 -0.22
N PHE A 121 -5.20 8.43 -1.02
CA PHE A 121 -6.58 8.55 -0.54
C PHE A 121 -7.46 7.49 -1.20
N THR A 122 -7.81 6.45 -0.42
CA THR A 122 -8.80 5.45 -0.83
C THR A 122 -10.20 6.05 -0.70
N ILE A 123 -10.98 6.12 -1.77
CA ILE A 123 -12.30 6.77 -1.79
C ILE A 123 -13.39 5.74 -1.46
N LEU A 124 -14.08 5.93 -0.34
CA LEU A 124 -15.08 5.00 0.22
C LEU A 124 -16.39 5.74 0.53
N GLU A 125 -17.55 5.09 0.31
CA GLU A 125 -18.89 5.67 0.54
C GLU A 125 -19.32 5.70 2.02
N ASN A 126 -18.37 5.78 2.95
CA ASN A 126 -18.66 5.84 4.39
C ASN A 126 -18.56 7.26 4.93
N LYS A 127 -19.63 7.80 5.53
CA LYS A 127 -19.68 9.19 6.03
C LYS A 127 -18.55 9.56 7.00
N LYS A 128 -18.26 8.68 7.98
CA LYS A 128 -17.20 8.94 8.97
C LYS A 128 -15.83 8.95 8.31
N TYR A 129 -15.59 7.98 7.44
CA TYR A 129 -14.34 7.89 6.69
C TYR A 129 -14.15 9.07 5.73
N LYS A 130 -15.20 9.50 5.02
CA LYS A 130 -15.17 10.68 4.13
C LYS A 130 -14.73 11.93 4.88
N LYS A 131 -15.29 12.18 6.07
CA LYS A 131 -14.87 13.31 6.92
C LYS A 131 -13.39 13.20 7.31
N GLN A 132 -12.96 12.01 7.74
CA GLN A 132 -11.56 11.77 8.12
C GLN A 132 -10.59 11.94 6.93
N MET A 133 -11.00 11.49 5.74
CA MET A 133 -10.24 11.63 4.50
C MET A 133 -10.12 13.09 4.10
N ASP A 134 -11.21 13.86 4.21
CA ASP A 134 -11.19 15.31 3.95
C ASP A 134 -10.20 16.01 4.91
N GLU A 135 -10.21 15.67 6.21
CA GLU A 135 -9.23 16.18 7.19
C GLU A 135 -7.79 15.82 6.80
N TRP A 136 -7.51 14.57 6.44
CA TRP A 136 -6.18 14.16 5.99
C TRP A 136 -5.74 14.86 4.69
N MET A 137 -6.67 15.11 3.77
CA MET A 137 -6.39 15.81 2.52
C MET A 137 -5.99 17.27 2.77
N HIS A 138 -6.67 17.95 3.68
CA HIS A 138 -6.28 19.29 4.13
C HIS A 138 -4.90 19.30 4.81
N VAL A 139 -4.67 18.39 5.76
CA VAL A 139 -3.37 18.26 6.45
C VAL A 139 -2.23 18.00 5.45
N ALA A 140 -2.44 17.11 4.48
CA ALA A 140 -1.42 16.81 3.47
C ALA A 140 -1.09 18.05 2.62
N ALA A 141 -2.11 18.83 2.22
CA ALA A 141 -1.91 20.06 1.48
C ALA A 141 -1.18 21.13 2.32
N ASP A 142 -1.55 21.30 3.59
CA ASP A 142 -0.90 22.23 4.51
C ASP A 142 0.58 21.87 4.74
N GLU A 143 0.89 20.58 4.81
CA GLU A 143 2.26 20.08 4.92
C GLU A 143 3.05 20.15 3.61
N GLY A 144 2.44 20.64 2.53
CA GLY A 144 3.10 20.88 1.25
C GLY A 144 3.22 19.64 0.35
N VAL A 145 2.44 18.59 0.58
CA VAL A 145 2.40 17.41 -0.32
C VAL A 145 1.86 17.83 -1.68
N LYS A 146 2.58 17.49 -2.75
CA LYS A 146 2.24 17.86 -4.14
C LYS A 146 1.79 16.70 -5.03
N PHE A 147 1.71 15.49 -4.49
CA PHE A 147 1.28 14.31 -5.23
C PHE A 147 0.26 13.49 -4.44
N PHE A 148 -0.95 13.36 -4.97
CA PHE A 148 -2.00 12.50 -4.44
C PHE A 148 -2.19 11.28 -5.34
N LEU A 149 -2.24 10.11 -4.71
CA LEU A 149 -2.61 8.86 -5.37
C LEU A 149 -4.00 8.47 -4.86
N THR A 150 -4.98 8.36 -5.74
CA THR A 150 -6.35 8.02 -5.35
C THR A 150 -6.73 6.64 -5.83
N SER A 151 -7.61 5.97 -5.08
CA SER A 151 -8.04 4.63 -5.44
C SER A 151 -9.52 4.37 -5.12
N LEU A 152 -10.09 3.38 -5.80
CA LEU A 152 -11.51 3.01 -5.73
C LEU A 152 -12.46 4.07 -6.32
N GLY A 153 -13.30 4.71 -5.50
CA GLY A 153 -14.40 5.57 -5.96
C GLY A 153 -13.99 6.76 -6.84
N LYS A 154 -14.97 7.57 -7.26
CA LYS A 154 -14.73 8.68 -8.19
C LYS A 154 -13.89 9.81 -7.56
N PRO A 155 -12.81 10.27 -8.22
CA PRO A 155 -11.89 11.23 -7.64
C PRO A 155 -12.33 12.71 -7.78
N ASP A 156 -13.50 13.01 -8.36
CA ASP A 156 -13.91 14.37 -8.74
C ASP A 156 -13.73 15.41 -7.61
N ARG A 157 -14.12 15.07 -6.38
CA ARG A 157 -13.97 15.95 -5.21
C ARG A 157 -12.50 16.22 -4.86
N ILE A 158 -11.65 15.19 -4.97
CA ILE A 158 -10.22 15.30 -4.69
C ILE A 158 -9.54 16.09 -5.80
N VAL A 159 -9.90 15.88 -7.06
CA VAL A 159 -9.39 16.66 -8.20
C VAL A 159 -9.74 18.14 -8.04
N ALA A 160 -11.00 18.46 -7.72
CA ALA A 160 -11.45 19.83 -7.50
C ALA A 160 -10.69 20.52 -6.34
N PHE A 161 -10.34 19.77 -5.30
CA PHE A 161 -9.50 20.27 -4.21
C PHE A 161 -8.03 20.47 -4.62
N ALA A 162 -7.46 19.50 -5.34
CA ALA A 162 -6.03 19.39 -5.60
C ALA A 162 -5.56 20.29 -6.76
N LYS A 163 -6.32 20.41 -7.85
CA LYS A 163 -5.93 21.18 -9.05
C LYS A 163 -5.60 22.65 -8.76
N PRO A 164 -6.43 23.43 -8.05
CA PRO A 164 -6.12 24.83 -7.74
C PRO A 164 -4.87 25.01 -6.86
N ARG A 165 -4.42 23.94 -6.19
CA ARG A 165 -3.26 23.92 -5.29
C ARG A 165 -1.97 23.42 -5.97
N GLY A 166 -2.05 23.12 -7.27
CA GLY A 166 -0.95 22.53 -8.04
C GLY A 166 -0.57 21.13 -7.56
N ILE A 167 -1.51 20.40 -6.92
CA ILE A 167 -1.28 19.03 -6.47
C ILE A 167 -1.65 18.09 -7.62
N LYS A 168 -0.73 17.21 -8.01
CA LYS A 168 -0.92 16.21 -9.06
C LYS A 168 -1.73 15.03 -8.54
N ILE A 169 -2.64 14.51 -9.36
CA ILE A 169 -3.51 13.39 -8.98
C ILE A 169 -3.28 12.23 -9.93
N TYR A 170 -2.82 11.09 -9.41
CA TYR A 170 -2.80 9.82 -10.13
C TYR A 170 -3.87 8.90 -9.55
N HIS A 171 -4.58 8.15 -10.39
CA HIS A 171 -5.70 7.31 -9.95
C HIS A 171 -5.51 5.84 -10.33
N ASP A 172 -5.80 4.95 -9.38
CA ASP A 172 -5.79 3.50 -9.57
C ASP A 172 -6.94 3.04 -10.48
N VAL A 173 -6.60 2.36 -11.57
CA VAL A 173 -7.56 1.81 -12.53
C VAL A 173 -7.29 0.33 -12.78
N HIS A 174 -8.37 -0.43 -12.87
CA HIS A 174 -8.33 -1.89 -13.07
C HIS A 174 -8.97 -2.32 -14.40
N THR A 175 -9.62 -1.39 -15.12
CA THR A 175 -10.16 -1.62 -16.47
C THR A 175 -10.05 -0.36 -17.33
N PRO A 176 -10.00 -0.48 -18.67
CA PRO A 176 -9.96 0.67 -19.57
C PRO A 176 -11.17 1.59 -19.45
N ARG A 177 -12.36 1.00 -19.27
CA ARG A 177 -13.60 1.78 -19.07
C ARG A 177 -13.53 2.68 -17.84
N VAL A 178 -12.89 2.23 -16.75
CA VAL A 178 -12.68 3.07 -15.57
C VAL A 178 -11.64 4.14 -15.87
N ALA A 179 -10.55 3.79 -16.56
CA ALA A 179 -9.52 4.73 -16.98
C ALA A 179 -10.07 5.91 -17.79
N GLU A 180 -10.89 5.66 -18.81
CA GLU A 180 -11.53 6.70 -19.61
C GLU A 180 -12.40 7.64 -18.76
N LYS A 181 -13.20 7.06 -17.84
CA LYS A 181 -14.06 7.85 -16.94
C LYS A 181 -13.26 8.74 -16.00
N VAL A 182 -12.19 8.22 -15.39
CA VAL A 182 -11.39 9.02 -14.44
C VAL A 182 -10.46 10.00 -15.15
N ALA A 183 -10.04 9.70 -16.39
CA ALA A 183 -9.36 10.66 -17.25
C ALA A 183 -10.25 11.88 -17.50
N ALA A 184 -11.54 11.67 -17.77
CA ALA A 184 -12.52 12.75 -17.92
C ALA A 184 -12.74 13.56 -16.61
N SER A 185 -12.51 12.97 -15.43
CA SER A 185 -12.51 13.70 -14.15
C SER A 185 -11.30 14.62 -13.97
N GLY A 186 -10.32 14.61 -14.88
CA GLY A 186 -9.20 15.55 -14.88
C GLY A 186 -7.98 15.11 -14.07
N VAL A 187 -7.80 13.80 -13.83
CA VAL A 187 -6.57 13.28 -13.20
C VAL A 187 -5.34 13.55 -14.08
N ASP A 188 -4.17 13.61 -13.47
CA ASP A 188 -2.90 13.86 -14.16
C ASP A 188 -2.26 12.58 -14.70
N GLY A 189 -2.57 11.41 -14.14
CA GLY A 189 -2.06 10.12 -14.61
C GLY A 189 -2.83 8.94 -14.03
N LEU A 190 -2.48 7.73 -14.50
CA LEU A 190 -3.19 6.50 -14.16
C LEU A 190 -2.23 5.46 -13.62
N ILE A 191 -2.61 4.81 -12.52
CA ILE A 191 -1.93 3.62 -12.01
C ILE A 191 -2.70 2.41 -12.51
N CYS A 192 -2.07 1.60 -13.35
CA CYS A 192 -2.69 0.48 -14.06
C CYS A 192 -2.46 -0.82 -13.28
N LEU A 193 -3.47 -1.25 -12.52
CA LEU A 193 -3.43 -2.44 -11.68
C LEU A 193 -3.62 -3.69 -12.55
N ASN A 194 -2.55 -4.42 -12.80
CA ASN A 194 -2.60 -5.65 -13.59
C ASN A 194 -2.96 -6.88 -12.72
N ASP A 195 -3.03 -8.04 -13.36
CA ASP A 195 -3.37 -9.34 -12.77
C ASP A 195 -2.27 -9.94 -11.87
N ALA A 196 -1.05 -9.41 -11.92
CA ALA A 196 0.08 -9.82 -11.10
C ALA A 196 0.37 -8.86 -9.93
N MET A 197 -0.51 -7.89 -9.67
CA MET A 197 -0.41 -7.01 -8.50
C MET A 197 -0.60 -7.80 -7.20
N GLY A 198 0.00 -7.37 -6.09
CA GLY A 198 -0.30 -7.85 -4.73
C GLY A 198 -1.52 -7.14 -4.11
N GLY A 199 -2.39 -7.85 -3.40
CA GLY A 199 -3.61 -7.24 -2.84
C GLY A 199 -4.72 -7.14 -3.89
N GLN A 200 -5.54 -6.08 -3.88
CA GLN A 200 -6.64 -5.96 -4.85
C GLN A 200 -6.10 -5.85 -6.27
N THR A 201 -6.43 -6.83 -7.12
CA THR A 201 -5.85 -6.95 -8.47
C THR A 201 -6.83 -6.63 -9.58
N GLY A 202 -6.29 -6.24 -10.73
CA GLY A 202 -7.01 -6.31 -12.00
C GLY A 202 -7.11 -7.75 -12.50
N ASN A 203 -7.59 -7.89 -13.74
CA ASN A 203 -7.73 -9.18 -14.43
C ASN A 203 -7.09 -9.18 -15.83
N ARG A 204 -6.14 -8.27 -16.05
CA ARG A 204 -5.45 -8.05 -17.33
C ARG A 204 -3.96 -8.07 -17.11
N SER A 205 -3.22 -8.60 -18.07
CA SER A 205 -1.77 -8.48 -18.08
C SER A 205 -1.36 -7.02 -18.31
N ALA A 206 -0.11 -6.69 -17.98
CA ALA A 206 0.44 -5.36 -18.23
C ALA A 206 0.39 -4.99 -19.72
N GLU A 207 0.73 -5.92 -20.60
CA GLU A 207 0.77 -5.73 -22.05
C GLU A 207 -0.63 -5.40 -22.61
N MET A 208 -1.64 -6.20 -22.23
CA MET A 208 -3.02 -5.94 -22.64
C MET A 208 -3.51 -4.59 -22.14
N PHE A 209 -3.11 -4.21 -20.93
CA PHE A 209 -3.60 -2.99 -20.32
C PHE A 209 -2.96 -1.74 -20.94
N ALA A 210 -1.67 -1.79 -21.26
CA ALA A 210 -0.97 -0.76 -22.03
C ALA A 210 -1.59 -0.59 -23.43
N GLU A 211 -1.85 -1.72 -24.13
CA GLU A 211 -2.43 -1.69 -25.47
C GLU A 211 -3.82 -1.04 -25.49
N GLN A 212 -4.69 -1.42 -24.56
CA GLN A 212 -6.06 -0.89 -24.47
C GLN A 212 -6.13 0.58 -24.07
N LEU A 213 -5.08 1.11 -23.44
CA LEU A 213 -5.00 2.51 -23.01
C LEU A 213 -4.10 3.36 -23.92
N ARG A 214 -3.61 2.79 -25.02
CA ARG A 214 -2.83 3.51 -26.00
C ARG A 214 -3.61 4.73 -26.49
N GLY A 215 -3.00 5.90 -26.42
CA GLY A 215 -3.61 7.15 -26.88
C GLY A 215 -4.50 7.86 -25.86
N ILE A 216 -4.62 7.38 -24.61
CA ILE A 216 -5.41 8.06 -23.56
C ILE A 216 -4.86 9.46 -23.17
N GLY A 217 -3.65 9.81 -23.60
CA GLY A 217 -3.06 11.14 -23.40
C GLY A 217 -2.57 11.43 -21.98
N LEU A 218 -2.54 10.42 -21.10
CA LEU A 218 -2.06 10.52 -19.73
C LEU A 218 -0.89 9.54 -19.49
N PRO A 219 0.07 9.87 -18.62
CA PRO A 219 1.08 8.91 -18.15
C PRO A 219 0.42 7.71 -17.50
N LEU A 220 0.83 6.53 -17.93
CA LEU A 220 0.42 5.25 -17.37
C LEU A 220 1.53 4.72 -16.46
N ILE A 221 1.20 4.26 -15.27
CA ILE A 221 2.15 3.63 -14.35
C ILE A 221 1.77 2.17 -14.19
N GLN A 222 2.67 1.24 -14.53
CA GLN A 222 2.41 -0.19 -14.37
C GLN A 222 2.41 -0.57 -12.88
N ALA A 223 1.31 -1.14 -12.37
CA ALA A 223 1.25 -1.68 -11.02
C ALA A 223 1.09 -3.20 -11.04
N GLY A 224 2.13 -3.90 -10.57
CA GLY A 224 2.21 -5.36 -10.54
C GLY A 224 3.29 -5.94 -11.47
N ALA A 225 3.88 -7.07 -11.07
CA ALA A 225 4.99 -7.75 -11.74
C ALA A 225 6.21 -6.86 -12.10
N VAL A 226 6.61 -5.95 -11.20
CA VAL A 226 7.87 -5.20 -11.31
C VAL A 226 8.69 -5.36 -10.04
N ALA A 227 9.82 -6.06 -10.12
CA ALA A 227 10.68 -6.37 -8.98
C ALA A 227 12.14 -5.93 -9.15
N ASP A 228 12.59 -5.64 -10.37
CA ASP A 228 13.95 -5.19 -10.66
C ASP A 228 14.04 -4.19 -11.84
N GLY A 229 15.26 -3.87 -12.25
CA GLY A 229 15.51 -2.92 -13.34
C GLY A 229 15.16 -3.43 -14.73
N ALA A 230 15.19 -4.75 -14.97
CA ALA A 230 14.79 -5.34 -16.24
C ALA A 230 13.25 -5.28 -16.39
N ASP A 231 12.52 -5.54 -15.31
CA ASP A 231 11.07 -5.35 -15.28
C ASP A 231 10.67 -3.89 -15.50
N LEU A 232 11.36 -2.96 -14.84
CA LEU A 232 11.12 -1.53 -15.06
C LEU A 232 11.38 -1.15 -16.51
N ARG A 233 12.49 -1.63 -17.10
CA ARG A 233 12.80 -1.37 -18.50
C ARG A 233 11.71 -1.91 -19.43
N ARG A 234 11.24 -3.13 -19.18
CA ARG A 234 10.12 -3.75 -19.91
C ARG A 234 8.83 -2.93 -19.79
N ALA A 235 8.50 -2.42 -18.61
CA ALA A 235 7.35 -1.54 -18.43
C ALA A 235 7.48 -0.26 -19.29
N LEU A 236 8.66 0.36 -19.29
CA LEU A 236 8.93 1.54 -20.11
C LEU A 236 8.85 1.23 -21.61
N ASP A 237 9.38 0.08 -22.06
CA ASP A 237 9.33 -0.34 -23.46
C ASP A 237 7.88 -0.65 -23.92
N LEU A 238 6.98 -1.06 -23.00
CA LEU A 238 5.54 -1.20 -23.26
C LEU A 238 4.80 0.14 -23.35
N GLY A 239 5.46 1.26 -23.08
CA GLY A 239 4.88 2.61 -23.14
C GLY A 239 4.35 3.12 -21.80
N TYR A 240 4.61 2.42 -20.69
CA TYR A 240 4.36 3.00 -19.37
C TYR A 240 5.36 4.13 -19.08
N ALA A 241 4.90 5.14 -18.36
CA ALA A 241 5.71 6.23 -17.86
C ALA A 241 6.57 5.82 -16.65
N GLY A 242 6.23 4.72 -15.97
CA GLY A 242 6.95 4.21 -14.81
C GLY A 242 6.25 2.99 -14.20
N ALA A 243 6.68 2.61 -13.01
CA ALA A 243 6.11 1.47 -12.28
C ALA A 243 5.75 1.82 -10.83
N SER A 244 4.65 1.24 -10.34
CA SER A 244 4.26 1.23 -8.93
C SER A 244 4.59 -0.13 -8.35
N VAL A 245 5.54 -0.15 -7.44
CA VAL A 245 6.13 -1.35 -6.86
C VAL A 245 5.66 -1.51 -5.42
N GLY A 246 5.20 -2.71 -5.08
CA GLY A 246 4.68 -3.06 -3.75
C GLY A 246 5.55 -4.11 -3.06
N THR A 247 5.29 -5.38 -3.36
CA THR A 247 5.91 -6.56 -2.72
C THR A 247 7.43 -6.47 -2.56
N ARG A 248 8.16 -5.98 -3.58
CA ARG A 248 9.62 -5.81 -3.50
C ARG A 248 10.05 -4.87 -2.37
N PHE A 249 9.31 -3.77 -2.14
CA PHE A 249 9.60 -2.82 -1.07
C PHE A 249 9.24 -3.34 0.32
N LEU A 250 8.35 -4.33 0.45
CA LEU A 250 8.08 -4.97 1.74
C LEU A 250 9.26 -5.82 2.21
N ALA A 251 10.09 -6.30 1.28
CA ALA A 251 11.30 -7.09 1.54
C ALA A 251 12.58 -6.24 1.64
N THR A 252 12.50 -4.97 2.07
CA THR A 252 13.67 -4.11 2.35
C THR A 252 13.92 -3.94 3.84
N HIS A 253 15.05 -3.36 4.22
CA HIS A 253 15.40 -3.16 5.63
C HIS A 253 14.52 -2.10 6.31
N GLU A 254 14.13 -1.06 5.58
CA GLU A 254 13.36 0.10 6.07
C GLU A 254 11.87 -0.22 6.25
N ALA A 255 11.37 -1.28 5.61
CA ALA A 255 10.02 -1.75 5.80
C ALA A 255 9.83 -2.31 7.23
N GLN A 256 8.96 -1.67 8.02
CA GLN A 256 8.59 -2.14 9.36
C GLN A 256 7.49 -3.20 9.28
N VAL A 257 7.80 -4.33 8.66
CA VAL A 257 7.02 -5.57 8.69
C VAL A 257 7.83 -6.66 9.41
N THR A 258 7.17 -7.70 9.90
CA THR A 258 7.87 -8.78 10.63
C THR A 258 8.88 -9.47 9.72
N GLN A 259 9.99 -9.96 10.29
CA GLN A 259 10.99 -10.69 9.52
C GLN A 259 10.37 -11.90 8.80
N SER A 260 9.50 -12.63 9.48
CA SER A 260 8.74 -13.75 8.88
C SER A 260 7.91 -13.35 7.66
N TYR A 261 7.43 -12.11 7.58
CA TYR A 261 6.70 -11.60 6.41
C TYR A 261 7.65 -11.36 5.24
N LYS A 262 8.86 -10.82 5.52
CA LYS A 262 9.91 -10.64 4.52
C LYS A 262 10.41 -11.98 4.01
N ASP A 263 10.66 -12.92 4.91
CA ASP A 263 11.11 -14.27 4.57
C ASP A 263 10.07 -15.00 3.71
N ALA A 264 8.77 -14.84 4.02
CA ALA A 264 7.69 -15.39 3.20
C ALA A 264 7.67 -14.80 1.79
N ILE A 265 7.93 -13.49 1.64
CA ILE A 265 8.06 -12.87 0.30
C ILE A 265 9.25 -13.45 -0.45
N VAL A 266 10.41 -13.57 0.21
CA VAL A 266 11.65 -14.05 -0.41
C VAL A 266 11.55 -15.53 -0.80
N ALA A 267 10.86 -16.33 0.01
CA ALA A 267 10.68 -17.76 -0.24
C ALA A 267 9.59 -18.10 -1.26
N ALA A 268 8.61 -17.22 -1.44
CA ALA A 268 7.47 -17.47 -2.32
C ALA A 268 7.88 -17.49 -3.80
N THR A 269 7.28 -18.40 -4.55
CA THR A 269 7.33 -18.47 -6.01
C THR A 269 6.04 -17.96 -6.63
N GLY A 270 6.00 -17.84 -7.97
CA GLY A 270 4.77 -17.46 -8.68
C GLY A 270 3.59 -18.41 -8.41
N ASP A 271 3.87 -19.70 -8.25
CA ASP A 271 2.86 -20.74 -7.99
C ASP A 271 2.24 -20.65 -6.58
N ASP A 272 2.92 -19.95 -5.67
CA ASP A 272 2.43 -19.70 -4.32
C ASP A 272 1.44 -18.53 -4.27
N ILE A 273 1.25 -17.79 -5.37
CA ILE A 273 0.34 -16.65 -5.41
C ILE A 273 -1.05 -17.11 -5.83
N VAL A 274 -2.02 -16.96 -4.91
CA VAL A 274 -3.41 -17.36 -5.13
C VAL A 274 -4.34 -16.17 -5.09
N TRP A 275 -5.39 -16.22 -5.92
CA TRP A 275 -6.47 -15.24 -5.86
C TRP A 275 -7.56 -15.68 -4.90
N THR A 276 -7.96 -14.76 -4.03
CA THR A 276 -9.08 -14.92 -3.12
C THR A 276 -9.96 -13.69 -3.10
N ASN A 277 -11.27 -13.91 -3.05
CA ASN A 277 -12.26 -12.85 -2.80
C ASN A 277 -12.79 -12.89 -1.36
N LYS A 278 -12.26 -13.77 -0.50
CA LYS A 278 -12.73 -13.88 0.90
C LYS A 278 -12.20 -12.77 1.81
N LEU A 279 -11.05 -12.18 1.49
CA LEU A 279 -10.43 -11.16 2.32
C LEU A 279 -11.11 -9.80 2.14
N ALA A 280 -11.34 -9.41 0.88
CA ALA A 280 -11.80 -8.08 0.52
C ALA A 280 -13.17 -8.05 -0.19
N GLY A 281 -13.77 -9.20 -0.50
CA GLY A 281 -14.95 -9.27 -1.37
C GLY A 281 -14.67 -8.94 -2.85
N THR A 282 -13.50 -8.38 -3.15
CA THR A 282 -12.90 -8.18 -4.47
C THR A 282 -11.76 -9.18 -4.67
N ASN A 283 -11.39 -9.46 -5.92
CA ASN A 283 -10.25 -10.33 -6.20
C ASN A 283 -8.99 -9.72 -5.59
N SER A 284 -8.34 -10.47 -4.70
CA SER A 284 -7.08 -10.10 -4.11
C SER A 284 -6.09 -11.25 -4.23
N SER A 285 -4.87 -10.95 -4.65
CA SER A 285 -3.77 -11.92 -4.66
C SER A 285 -3.05 -11.92 -3.32
N VAL A 286 -2.70 -13.11 -2.84
CA VAL A 286 -1.96 -13.31 -1.59
C VAL A 286 -1.04 -14.52 -1.72
N ILE A 287 0.00 -14.57 -0.89
CA ILE A 287 0.82 -15.78 -0.72
C ILE A 287 -0.07 -16.85 -0.07
N LYS A 288 -0.11 -18.03 -0.68
CA LYS A 288 -0.84 -19.20 -0.20
C LYS A 288 -0.26 -19.61 1.15
N THR A 289 -1.16 -19.81 2.11
CA THR A 289 -0.82 -20.36 3.43
C THR A 289 -1.75 -21.52 3.74
N ASP A 290 -1.33 -22.45 4.59
CA ASP A 290 -2.14 -23.61 4.97
C ASP A 290 -3.49 -23.20 5.57
N GLN A 291 -3.51 -22.10 6.33
CA GLN A 291 -4.74 -21.53 6.90
C GLN A 291 -5.71 -21.05 5.80
N LEU A 292 -5.19 -20.44 4.73
CA LEU A 292 -6.01 -19.98 3.62
C LEU A 292 -6.49 -21.16 2.75
N ALA A 293 -5.62 -22.16 2.54
CA ALA A 293 -5.96 -23.38 1.81
C ALA A 293 -7.07 -24.17 2.53
N ALA A 294 -6.97 -24.34 3.85
CA ALA A 294 -7.97 -25.02 4.67
C ALA A 294 -9.33 -24.27 4.71
N GLY A 295 -9.30 -22.94 4.61
CA GLY A 295 -10.51 -22.11 4.56
C GLY A 295 -11.18 -22.05 3.18
N GLY A 296 -10.51 -22.50 2.10
CA GLY A 296 -10.94 -22.44 0.70
C GLY A 296 -10.78 -21.03 0.07
N LEU A 297 -10.38 -20.95 -1.20
CA LEU A 297 -9.95 -19.69 -1.83
C LEU A 297 -11.10 -18.79 -2.35
N ARG A 298 -12.27 -19.36 -2.64
CA ARG A 298 -13.42 -18.65 -3.21
C ARG A 298 -14.62 -18.69 -2.28
N VAL A 299 -15.41 -17.62 -2.27
CA VAL A 299 -16.78 -17.70 -1.73
C VAL A 299 -17.63 -18.64 -2.57
N ASN A 300 -18.51 -19.43 -1.93
CA ASN A 300 -19.43 -20.31 -2.65
C ASN A 300 -20.47 -19.49 -3.45
N ALA A 301 -21.17 -20.12 -4.40
CA ALA A 301 -22.10 -19.43 -5.30
C ALA A 301 -23.22 -18.67 -4.55
N LEU A 302 -23.71 -19.24 -3.45
CA LEU A 302 -24.70 -18.60 -2.59
C LEU A 302 -24.15 -17.33 -1.93
N VAL A 303 -22.96 -17.39 -1.34
CA VAL A 303 -22.29 -16.23 -0.74
C VAL A 303 -21.94 -15.20 -1.80
N ALA A 304 -21.47 -15.61 -2.98
CA ALA A 304 -21.23 -14.70 -4.10
C ALA A 304 -22.51 -13.99 -4.56
N TRP A 305 -23.64 -14.70 -4.60
CA TRP A 305 -24.96 -14.12 -4.89
C TRP A 305 -25.43 -13.17 -3.78
N LEU A 306 -25.25 -13.53 -2.52
CA LEU A 306 -25.57 -12.66 -1.38
C LEU A 306 -24.69 -11.41 -1.34
N LEU A 307 -23.40 -11.51 -1.71
CA LEU A 307 -22.49 -10.38 -1.81
C LEU A 307 -22.84 -9.44 -2.98
N ARG A 308 -23.56 -9.92 -4.00
CA ARG A 308 -24.09 -9.11 -5.11
C ARG A 308 -25.36 -8.35 -4.74
N ASN A 309 -26.11 -8.81 -3.75
CA ASN A 309 -27.39 -8.20 -3.37
C ASN A 309 -27.20 -7.12 -2.29
N ARG A 310 -27.72 -5.92 -2.55
CA ARG A 310 -27.57 -4.73 -1.69
C ARG A 310 -28.04 -4.92 -0.25
N TYR A 311 -29.02 -5.80 -0.02
CA TYR A 311 -29.61 -6.01 1.30
C TYR A 311 -28.88 -7.07 2.12
N THR A 312 -28.32 -8.08 1.47
CA THR A 312 -27.71 -9.23 2.15
C THR A 312 -26.19 -9.15 2.22
N LYS A 313 -25.55 -8.29 1.41
CA LYS A 313 -24.09 -8.12 1.37
C LYS A 313 -23.47 -7.80 2.73
N THR A 314 -24.06 -6.89 3.50
CA THR A 314 -23.50 -6.40 4.78
C THR A 314 -23.54 -7.48 5.85
N LEU A 315 -24.66 -8.19 5.94
CA LEU A 315 -24.81 -9.33 6.83
C LEU A 315 -23.85 -10.46 6.42
N THR A 316 -23.75 -10.76 5.13
CA THR A 316 -22.90 -11.82 4.60
C THR A 316 -21.42 -11.53 4.89
N ARG A 317 -20.95 -10.30 4.71
CA ARG A 317 -19.59 -9.86 5.07
C ARG A 317 -19.33 -9.94 6.57
N THR A 318 -20.31 -9.57 7.38
CA THR A 318 -20.24 -9.70 8.85
C THR A 318 -20.10 -11.15 9.28
N LEU A 319 -20.84 -12.07 8.63
CA LEU A 319 -20.79 -13.50 8.89
C LEU A 319 -19.51 -14.17 8.36
N MET A 320 -18.95 -13.65 7.25
CA MET A 320 -17.68 -14.11 6.69
C MET A 320 -16.45 -13.62 7.46
N SER A 321 -16.59 -12.53 8.22
CA SER A 321 -15.50 -12.07 9.08
C SER A 321 -15.20 -13.16 10.11
N PRO A 322 -13.92 -13.55 10.32
CA PRO A 322 -13.59 -14.68 11.16
C PRO A 322 -14.23 -14.51 12.54
N ARG A 323 -15.13 -15.45 12.90
CA ARG A 323 -15.74 -15.51 14.23
C ARG A 323 -14.61 -15.54 15.26
N ARG A 324 -14.77 -14.75 16.33
CA ARG A 324 -13.82 -14.67 17.45
C ARG A 324 -13.40 -16.08 17.85
N VAL A 325 -12.14 -16.42 17.59
CA VAL A 325 -11.55 -17.65 18.13
C VAL A 325 -11.48 -17.45 19.65
N ASN A 326 -12.20 -18.31 20.37
CA ASN A 326 -12.21 -18.35 21.82
C ASN A 326 -10.77 -18.66 22.30
N PRO A 327 -10.16 -17.89 23.23
CA PRO A 327 -8.74 -18.03 23.57
C PRO A 327 -8.34 -19.34 24.26
N ARG A 328 -9.26 -20.28 24.49
CA ARG A 328 -9.05 -21.38 25.43
C ARG A 328 -8.29 -22.59 24.88
N HIS A 329 -7.98 -22.65 23.59
CA HIS A 329 -7.21 -23.78 23.03
C HIS A 329 -6.16 -23.27 22.03
N ARG A 330 -4.97 -22.93 22.53
CA ARG A 330 -3.70 -23.06 21.80
C ARG A 330 -2.56 -23.04 22.81
N ARG A 331 -1.79 -24.12 22.82
CA ARG A 331 -0.56 -24.25 23.61
C ARG A 331 0.46 -23.20 23.14
N ASP A 332 1.32 -22.83 24.06
CA ASP A 332 2.39 -21.86 23.92
C ASP A 332 3.41 -22.29 22.85
N ASP A 333 3.25 -21.78 21.63
CA ASP A 333 4.34 -21.66 20.68
C ASP A 333 4.82 -20.22 20.81
N GLY A 334 6.02 -20.01 21.37
CA GLY A 334 6.61 -18.73 21.85
C GLY A 334 6.79 -17.59 20.83
N VAL A 335 5.80 -17.32 19.99
CA VAL A 335 5.71 -16.19 19.09
C VAL A 335 4.98 -15.07 19.82
N ALA A 336 5.72 -14.07 20.29
CA ALA A 336 5.14 -12.83 20.78
C ALA A 336 4.32 -12.17 19.67
N ARG A 337 2.99 -12.32 19.73
CA ARG A 337 2.08 -11.60 18.83
C ARG A 337 2.09 -10.12 19.19
N PRO A 338 2.13 -9.19 18.23
CA PRO A 338 1.84 -7.80 18.54
C PRO A 338 0.42 -7.73 19.10
N LEU A 339 0.28 -7.17 20.30
CA LEU A 339 -1.01 -6.82 20.88
C LEU A 339 -1.69 -5.81 19.95
N ILE A 340 -2.53 -6.30 19.04
CA ILE A 340 -3.37 -5.45 18.18
C ILE A 340 -4.24 -4.61 19.12
N SER A 341 -3.91 -3.33 19.23
CA SER A 341 -4.59 -2.39 20.12
C SER A 341 -6.09 -2.34 19.80
N ARG A 342 -6.94 -2.05 20.80
CA ARG A 342 -8.39 -1.88 20.58
C ARG A 342 -8.68 -0.83 19.50
N ARG A 343 -7.84 0.21 19.42
CA ARG A 343 -7.90 1.26 18.39
C ARG A 343 -7.62 0.70 16.99
N LEU A 344 -6.57 -0.12 16.83
CA LEU A 344 -6.25 -0.77 15.55
C LEU A 344 -7.37 -1.75 15.12
N LYS A 345 -7.95 -2.51 16.04
CA LYS A 345 -9.12 -3.37 15.73
C LYS A 345 -10.32 -2.55 15.27
N GLN A 346 -10.66 -1.49 15.98
CA GLN A 346 -11.81 -0.64 15.63
C GLN A 346 -11.60 0.10 14.31
N ALA A 347 -10.37 0.49 14.01
CA ALA A 347 -9.99 1.10 12.74
C ALA A 347 -10.01 0.11 11.58
N MET A 348 -9.47 -1.11 11.77
CA MET A 348 -9.61 -2.18 10.77
C MET A 348 -11.06 -2.55 10.55
N GLU A 349 -11.90 -2.59 11.59
CA GLU A 349 -13.34 -2.81 11.41
C GLU A 349 -14.04 -1.61 10.75
N THR A 350 -13.61 -0.37 11.01
CA THR A 350 -14.12 0.82 10.31
C THR A 350 -13.68 0.85 8.86
N TYR A 351 -12.42 0.50 8.58
CA TYR A 351 -11.87 0.38 7.22
C TYR A 351 -12.50 -0.80 6.49
N LYS A 352 -12.65 -1.96 7.12
CA LYS A 352 -13.38 -3.09 6.56
C LYS A 352 -14.82 -2.68 6.26
N LYS A 353 -15.51 -2.05 7.20
CA LYS A 353 -16.87 -1.57 6.98
C LYS A 353 -16.94 -0.55 5.83
N ALA A 354 -16.02 0.41 5.78
CA ALA A 354 -15.97 1.44 4.73
C ALA A 354 -15.52 0.89 3.35
N ALA A 355 -14.56 -0.03 3.31
CA ALA A 355 -14.03 -0.65 2.11
C ALA A 355 -14.99 -1.71 1.56
N PHE A 356 -15.81 -2.31 2.42
CA PHE A 356 -16.59 -3.49 2.07
C PHE A 356 -18.12 -3.28 2.10
N ASP A 357 -18.73 -2.37 2.86
CA ASP A 357 -20.19 -2.14 2.76
C ASP A 357 -20.58 -1.20 1.60
N ASP A 358 -19.66 -0.36 1.15
CA ASP A 358 -19.98 0.91 0.49
C ASP A 358 -19.55 0.98 -1.00
N GLN A 359 -18.98 -0.09 -1.56
CA GLN A 359 -18.60 -0.18 -3.00
C GLN A 359 -19.77 -0.33 -4.00
N VAL A 360 -21.01 0.05 -3.65
CA VAL A 360 -22.21 -0.28 -4.46
C VAL A 360 -22.88 0.92 -5.14
N GLU A 361 -22.36 2.14 -5.04
CA GLU A 361 -22.88 3.25 -5.87
C GLU A 361 -22.07 3.53 -7.16
N ILE A 362 -20.97 2.82 -7.39
CA ILE A 362 -20.15 3.01 -8.61
C ILE A 362 -19.89 1.65 -9.25
N TRP A 363 -20.95 1.04 -9.80
CA TRP A 363 -20.89 0.04 -10.86
C TRP A 363 -22.09 0.19 -11.79
#